data_AF-A0A966UQL9-F1
#
_entry.id   AF-A0A966UQL9-F1
#
_cell.length_a   1.000
_cell.length_b   1.000
_cell.length_c   1.000
_cell.angle_alpha   90.00
_cell.angle_beta   90.00
_cell.angle_gamma   90.00
#
_symmetry.space_group_name_H-M   'P 1'
#
loop_
_entity.id
_entity.type
_entity.pdbx_description
1 polymer ?
#
loop_
_entity_poly.entity_id
_entity_poly.type
_entity_poly.pdbx_seq_one_letter_code
_entity_poly.pdbx_strand_id
1 'polypeptide(L)'
;MKISYSTNFMGPISLDWFRDNGFTKRVTKILEKDSLISDNKKGDVVEYDEITEHWMGGRIDIGGTDDQYGIELALPTMKQEDWVRFSEWLWTFRTDKVWGLNQIVEEYEKTNPKIRWFKNRENSYEQ
;
A
#
# COMPACT_ATOMS: atom_id res chain seq x y z
N MET A 1 -18.57 22.77 4.70
CA MET A 1 -17.24 22.14 4.57
C MET A 1 -17.42 20.80 3.89
N LYS A 2 -16.52 20.38 2.99
CA LYS A 2 -16.59 19.05 2.36
C LYS A 2 -15.52 18.18 2.98
N ILE A 3 -15.85 16.92 3.25
CA ILE A 3 -14.90 15.92 3.74
C ILE A 3 -14.04 15.46 2.56
N SER A 4 -12.72 15.38 2.76
CA SER A 4 -11.74 14.89 1.79
C SER A 4 -10.98 13.70 2.33
N TYR A 5 -10.47 12.87 1.42
CA TYR A 5 -9.78 11.63 1.76
C TYR A 5 -8.46 11.55 1.00
N SER A 6 -7.43 11.02 1.64
CA SER A 6 -6.14 10.73 0.99
C SER A 6 -5.49 9.52 1.63
N THR A 7 -4.88 8.66 0.82
CA THR A 7 -4.11 7.54 1.34
C THR A 7 -2.77 7.99 1.93
N ASN A 8 -2.34 7.34 2.99
CA ASN A 8 -1.02 7.48 3.59
C ASN A 8 -0.36 6.10 3.68
N PHE A 9 0.76 5.94 2.98
CA PHE A 9 1.47 4.66 2.88
C PHE A 9 2.26 4.39 4.15
N MET A 10 2.02 3.23 4.77
CA MET A 10 2.69 2.81 6.00
C MET A 10 3.29 1.40 5.90
N GLY A 11 3.39 0.84 4.68
CA GLY A 11 4.02 -0.45 4.41
C GLY A 11 3.16 -1.39 3.58
N PRO A 12 3.51 -2.67 3.45
CA PRO A 12 4.66 -3.35 4.05
C PRO A 12 6.02 -2.80 3.59
N ILE A 13 6.99 -2.68 4.51
CA ILE A 13 8.36 -2.20 4.22
C ILE A 13 9.42 -3.29 4.48
N SER A 14 9.10 -4.29 5.30
CA SER A 14 10.04 -5.37 5.65
C SER A 14 10.19 -6.39 4.52
N LEU A 15 11.44 -6.71 4.15
CA LEU A 15 11.76 -7.79 3.21
C LEU A 15 11.27 -9.16 3.72
N ASP A 16 11.29 -9.37 5.04
CA ASP A 16 10.82 -10.63 5.64
C ASP A 16 9.34 -10.85 5.36
N TRP A 17 8.52 -9.79 5.38
CA TRP A 17 7.09 -9.90 5.03
C TRP A 17 6.90 -10.36 3.58
N PHE A 18 7.70 -9.85 2.64
CA PHE A 18 7.62 -10.31 1.25
C PHE A 18 8.09 -11.77 1.13
N ARG A 19 9.14 -12.16 1.86
CA ARG A 19 9.66 -13.52 1.86
C ARG A 19 8.65 -14.53 2.41
N ASP A 20 8.08 -14.24 3.58
CA ASP A 20 7.13 -15.10 4.29
C ASP A 20 5.84 -15.33 3.50
N ASN A 21 5.50 -14.39 2.62
CA ASN A 21 4.32 -14.49 1.75
C ASN A 21 4.65 -14.95 0.32
N GLY A 22 5.88 -15.39 0.06
CA GLY A 22 6.28 -15.95 -1.22
C GLY A 22 6.43 -14.93 -2.34
N PHE A 23 6.57 -13.64 -2.01
CA PHE A 23 6.71 -12.53 -2.95
C PHE A 23 8.17 -12.15 -3.20
N THR A 24 9.09 -13.11 -3.02
CA THR A 24 10.51 -12.91 -3.29
C THR A 24 11.06 -14.06 -4.11
N LYS A 25 12.06 -13.75 -4.93
CA LYS A 25 12.88 -14.73 -5.62
C LYS A 25 14.36 -14.48 -5.31
N ARG A 26 15.08 -15.53 -4.92
CA ARG A 26 16.54 -15.46 -4.79
C ARG A 26 17.17 -15.28 -6.17
N VAL A 27 17.97 -14.24 -6.33
CA VAL A 27 18.69 -13.94 -7.57
C VAL A 27 20.18 -13.86 -7.31
N THR A 28 20.96 -14.36 -8.28
CA THR A 28 22.41 -14.23 -8.32
C THR A 28 22.77 -13.27 -9.44
N LYS A 29 23.54 -12.22 -9.15
CA LYS A 29 23.88 -11.19 -10.13
C LYS A 29 25.35 -10.82 -10.05
N ILE A 30 25.99 -10.66 -11.21
CA ILE A 30 27.32 -10.05 -11.31
C ILE A 30 27.14 -8.53 -11.35
N LEU A 31 27.85 -7.81 -10.49
CA LEU A 31 27.77 -6.36 -10.45
C LEU A 31 28.45 -5.73 -11.68
N GLU A 32 27.68 -4.96 -12.45
CA GLU A 32 28.20 -4.21 -13.61
C GLU A 32 28.94 -2.91 -13.22
N LYS A 33 28.74 -2.46 -11.98
CA LYS A 33 29.33 -1.27 -11.40
C LYS A 33 29.54 -1.45 -9.90
N ASP A 34 30.45 -0.68 -9.33
CA ASP A 34 30.65 -0.63 -7.88
C ASP A 34 29.35 -0.26 -7.16
N SER A 35 29.11 -0.91 -6.03
CA SER A 35 27.96 -0.58 -5.18
C SER A 35 28.16 0.78 -4.51
N LEU A 36 27.08 1.55 -4.40
CA LEU A 36 27.07 2.84 -3.70
C LEU A 36 26.79 2.70 -2.20
N ILE A 37 26.38 1.51 -1.76
CA ILE A 37 25.83 1.27 -0.41
C ILE A 37 26.50 0.08 0.30
N SER A 38 27.44 -0.59 -0.36
CA SER A 38 28.19 -1.72 0.19
C SER A 38 29.60 -1.70 -0.41
N ASP A 39 30.53 -2.47 0.17
CA ASP A 39 31.90 -2.54 -0.34
C ASP A 39 32.07 -3.34 -1.64
N ASN A 40 31.03 -4.07 -2.07
CA ASN A 40 31.02 -4.86 -3.31
C ASN A 40 31.41 -4.01 -4.54
N LYS A 41 32.29 -4.58 -5.37
CA LYS A 41 32.87 -3.98 -6.58
C LYS A 41 32.27 -4.56 -7.85
N LYS A 42 32.49 -3.85 -8.96
CA LYS A 42 32.23 -4.39 -10.29
C LYS A 42 32.91 -5.76 -10.45
N GLY A 43 32.16 -6.74 -10.93
CA GLY A 43 32.59 -8.12 -11.12
C GLY A 43 32.25 -9.06 -9.95
N ASP A 44 31.88 -8.53 -8.78
CA ASP A 44 31.46 -9.36 -7.65
C ASP A 44 30.14 -10.06 -7.94
N VAL A 45 30.04 -11.31 -7.49
CA VAL A 45 28.81 -12.09 -7.50
C VAL A 45 28.05 -11.82 -6.21
N VAL A 46 26.85 -11.26 -6.31
CA VAL A 46 25.98 -11.00 -5.17
C VAL A 46 24.71 -11.82 -5.27
N GLU A 47 24.22 -12.25 -4.11
CA GLU A 47 22.92 -12.90 -3.96
C GLU A 47 22.00 -12.04 -3.12
N TYR A 48 20.78 -11.82 -3.60
CA TYR A 48 19.76 -11.09 -2.86
C TYR A 48 18.37 -11.60 -3.19
N ASP A 49 17.41 -11.27 -2.33
CA ASP A 49 15.99 -11.55 -2.58
C ASP A 49 15.41 -10.38 -3.38
N GLU A 50 14.96 -10.64 -4.60
CA GLU A 50 14.23 -9.67 -5.43
C GLU A 50 12.73 -9.81 -5.17
N ILE A 51 12.06 -8.69 -4.87
CA ILE A 51 10.61 -8.65 -4.68
C ILE A 51 9.93 -8.88 -6.03
N THR A 52 9.04 -9.87 -6.10
CA THR A 52 8.31 -10.24 -7.32
C THR A 52 6.92 -9.63 -7.39
N GLU A 53 6.36 -9.23 -6.24
CA GLU A 53 5.04 -8.61 -6.16
C GLU A 53 5.03 -7.45 -5.16
N HIS A 54 4.48 -6.32 -5.58
CA HIS A 54 4.37 -5.14 -4.73
C HIS A 54 2.98 -5.00 -4.11
N TRP A 55 2.98 -4.73 -2.81
CA TRP A 55 1.78 -4.62 -1.98
C TRP A 55 1.89 -3.36 -1.13
N MET A 56 0.77 -2.67 -0.94
CA MET A 56 0.69 -1.36 -0.29
C MET A 56 -0.46 -1.36 0.72
N GLY A 57 -0.23 -0.79 1.90
CA GLY A 57 -1.14 -0.70 3.02
C GLY A 57 -0.82 0.53 3.86
N GLY A 58 -1.72 0.88 4.76
CA GLY A 58 -1.53 2.00 5.66
C GLY A 58 -2.84 2.54 6.17
N ARG A 59 -3.13 3.80 5.87
CA ARG A 59 -4.37 4.46 6.32
C ARG A 59 -4.94 5.40 5.28
N ILE A 60 -6.18 5.82 5.50
CA ILE A 60 -6.81 6.97 4.84
C ILE A 60 -6.87 8.09 5.86
N ASP A 61 -6.24 9.20 5.52
CA ASP A 61 -6.33 10.45 6.26
C ASP A 61 -7.57 11.22 5.80
N ILE A 62 -8.39 11.69 6.74
CA ILE A 62 -9.65 12.39 6.49
C ILE A 62 -9.52 13.85 6.92
N GLY A 63 -9.72 14.74 5.95
CA GLY A 63 -9.69 16.19 6.15
C GLY A 63 -11.07 16.84 6.04
N GLY A 64 -11.16 18.11 6.41
CA GLY A 64 -12.41 18.87 6.38
C GLY A 64 -13.35 18.53 7.55
N THR A 65 -12.81 18.05 8.66
CA THR A 65 -13.50 17.83 9.94
C THR A 65 -13.17 18.96 10.92
N ASP A 66 -13.92 19.07 12.01
CA ASP A 66 -13.63 20.03 13.09
C ASP A 66 -12.45 19.58 13.98
N ASP A 67 -11.87 18.40 13.71
CA ASP A 67 -10.73 17.86 14.44
C ASP A 67 -9.41 18.40 13.85
N GLN A 68 -8.66 19.14 14.67
CA GLN A 68 -7.36 19.71 14.28
C GLN A 68 -6.29 18.66 13.98
N TYR A 69 -6.44 17.42 14.44
CA TYR A 69 -5.51 16.32 14.19
C TYR A 69 -5.96 15.42 13.02
N GLY A 70 -7.15 15.65 12.47
CA GLY A 70 -7.74 14.81 11.42
C GLY A 70 -8.26 13.47 11.94
N ILE A 71 -9.07 12.79 11.13
CA ILE A 71 -9.56 11.44 11.42
C ILE A 71 -8.81 10.45 10.53
N GLU A 72 -8.45 9.29 11.07
CA GLU A 72 -7.73 8.24 10.34
C GLU A 72 -8.58 6.96 10.24
N LEU A 73 -8.53 6.31 9.08
CA LEU A 73 -9.07 4.97 8.89
C LEU A 73 -7.94 4.00 8.53
N ALA A 74 -7.85 2.88 9.23
CA ALA A 74 -6.97 1.79 8.82
C ALA A 74 -7.32 1.32 7.41
N LEU A 75 -6.33 1.21 6.54
CA LEU A 75 -6.47 0.75 5.16
C LEU A 75 -5.69 -0.55 4.98
N PRO A 76 -6.39 -1.69 4.84
CA PRO A 76 -5.75 -2.99 4.64
C PRO A 76 -4.82 -3.00 3.42
N THR A 77 -3.86 -3.91 3.45
CA THR A 77 -2.92 -4.08 2.36
C THR A 77 -3.63 -4.55 1.08
N MET A 78 -3.28 -3.95 -0.05
CA MET A 78 -3.79 -4.24 -1.39
C MET A 78 -2.66 -4.23 -2.41
N LYS A 79 -2.92 -4.69 -3.64
CA LYS A 79 -1.94 -4.63 -4.73
C LYS A 79 -1.50 -3.20 -5.02
N GLN A 80 -0.22 -3.01 -5.38
CA GLN A 80 0.32 -1.67 -5.67
C GLN A 80 -0.48 -0.92 -6.73
N GLU A 81 -0.89 -1.59 -7.82
CA GLU A 81 -1.64 -0.92 -8.87
C GLU A 81 -3.03 -0.49 -8.41
N ASP A 82 -3.61 -1.21 -7.45
CA ASP A 82 -4.93 -0.90 -6.90
C ASP A 82 -4.83 0.26 -5.91
N TRP A 83 -3.77 0.28 -5.11
CA TRP A 83 -3.44 1.41 -4.24
C TRP A 83 -3.33 2.70 -5.04
N VAL A 84 -2.52 2.72 -6.10
CA VAL A 84 -2.32 3.92 -6.94
C VAL A 84 -3.66 4.43 -7.48
N ARG A 85 -4.46 3.56 -8.09
CA ARG A 85 -5.77 3.97 -8.64
C ARG A 85 -6.75 4.44 -7.56
N PHE A 86 -6.77 3.76 -6.42
CA PHE A 86 -7.66 4.13 -5.31
C PHE A 86 -7.24 5.46 -4.68
N SER A 87 -5.94 5.70 -4.51
CA SER A 87 -5.38 6.98 -4.05
C SER A 87 -5.75 8.14 -4.97
N GLU A 88 -5.60 7.96 -6.29
CA GLU A 88 -5.97 8.96 -7.29
C GLU A 88 -7.47 9.28 -7.24
N TRP A 89 -8.31 8.26 -7.08
CA TRP A 89 -9.75 8.44 -6.94
C TRP A 89 -10.10 9.21 -5.66
N LEU A 90 -9.52 8.84 -4.51
CA LEU A 90 -9.76 9.50 -3.22
C LEU A 90 -9.41 11.00 -3.25
N TRP A 91 -8.37 11.38 -4.00
CA TRP A 91 -7.95 12.78 -4.14
C TRP A 91 -9.08 13.69 -4.66
N THR A 92 -9.96 13.16 -5.50
CA THR A 92 -11.11 13.89 -6.07
C THR A 92 -12.42 13.62 -5.35
N PHE A 93 -12.50 12.54 -4.57
CA PHE A 93 -13.70 12.11 -3.87
C PHE A 93 -14.02 13.02 -2.67
N ARG A 94 -15.28 13.47 -2.56
CA ARG A 94 -15.75 14.35 -1.48
C ARG A 94 -17.13 13.92 -0.99
N THR A 95 -17.35 14.03 0.33
CA THR A 95 -18.64 13.72 0.96
C THR A 95 -19.09 14.85 1.88
N ASP A 96 -20.38 14.84 2.24
CA ASP A 96 -20.95 15.80 3.22
C ASP A 96 -20.74 15.37 4.68
N LYS A 97 -20.49 14.08 4.90
CA LYS A 97 -20.25 13.47 6.20
C LYS A 97 -19.07 12.52 6.10
N VAL A 98 -18.42 12.25 7.22
CA VAL A 98 -17.35 11.25 7.31
C VAL A 98 -17.93 9.88 6.96
N TRP A 99 -17.28 9.18 6.02
CA TRP A 99 -17.64 7.82 5.62
C TRP A 99 -16.65 6.82 6.20
N GLY A 100 -17.15 5.62 6.50
CA GLY A 100 -16.30 4.48 6.87
C GLY A 100 -15.68 3.81 5.64
N LEU A 101 -14.66 2.99 5.86
CA LEU A 101 -13.91 2.32 4.79
C LEU A 101 -14.82 1.52 3.83
N ASN A 102 -15.80 0.77 4.35
CA ASN A 102 -16.69 -0.04 3.50
C ASN A 102 -17.51 0.83 2.54
N GLN A 103 -18.06 1.95 3.01
CA GLN A 103 -18.82 2.88 2.18
C GLN A 103 -17.95 3.47 1.07
N ILE A 104 -16.71 3.86 1.41
CA ILE A 104 -15.75 4.43 0.46
C ILE A 104 -15.39 3.39 -0.62
N VAL A 105 -15.08 2.15 -0.22
CA VAL A 105 -14.72 1.09 -1.17
C VAL A 105 -15.90 0.69 -2.05
N GLU A 106 -17.10 0.53 -1.47
CA GLU A 106 -18.31 0.23 -2.24
C GLU A 106 -18.59 1.30 -3.28
N GLU A 107 -18.39 2.58 -2.95
CA GLU A 107 -18.57 3.67 -3.89
C GLU A 107 -17.52 3.68 -5.01
N TYR A 108 -16.24 3.44 -4.66
CA TYR A 108 -15.17 3.29 -5.63
C TYR A 108 -15.48 2.17 -6.64
N GLU A 109 -15.84 0.99 -6.15
CA GLU A 109 -16.05 -0.21 -6.96
C GLU A 109 -17.31 -0.17 -7.85
N LYS A 110 -18.20 0.83 -7.68
CA LYS A 110 -19.33 1.06 -8.61
C LYS A 110 -18.87 1.44 -10.02
N THR A 111 -17.72 2.10 -10.13
CA THR A 111 -17.22 2.67 -11.39
C THR A 111 -15.76 2.32 -11.68
N ASN A 112 -15.10 1.60 -10.78
CA ASN A 112 -13.71 1.21 -10.89
C ASN A 112 -13.54 -0.31 -10.68
N PRO A 113 -12.44 -0.92 -11.15
CA PRO A 113 -12.15 -2.32 -10.87
C PRO A 113 -12.09 -2.62 -9.37
N LYS A 114 -12.53 -3.82 -8.98
CA LYS A 114 -12.44 -4.29 -7.59
C LYS A 114 -11.02 -4.27 -7.07
N ILE A 115 -10.86 -3.89 -5.81
CA ILE A 115 -9.55 -3.87 -5.14
C ILE A 115 -9.12 -5.29 -4.81
N ARG A 116 -7.89 -5.66 -5.16
CA ARG A 116 -7.26 -6.95 -4.79
C ARG A 116 -6.56 -6.79 -3.45
N TRP A 117 -7.25 -7.23 -2.42
CA TRP A 117 -6.76 -7.20 -1.03
C TRP A 117 -5.76 -8.33 -0.76
N PHE A 118 -4.78 -8.04 0.08
CA PHE A 118 -3.87 -9.03 0.62
C PHE A 118 -4.56 -9.78 1.77
N LYS A 119 -5.07 -10.98 1.47
CA LYS A 119 -5.98 -11.79 2.31
C LYS A 119 -7.38 -11.16 2.45
N ASN A 120 -8.42 -11.98 2.48
CA ASN A 120 -9.81 -11.50 2.50
C ASN A 120 -10.12 -10.72 3.79
N ARG A 121 -10.87 -9.62 3.64
CA ARG A 121 -11.33 -8.74 4.76
C ARG A 121 -12.29 -9.42 5.75
N GLU A 122 -12.65 -10.70 5.55
CA GLU A 122 -13.63 -11.41 6.40
C GLU A 122 -13.08 -11.84 7.76
N ASN A 123 -11.77 -11.77 8.02
CA ASN A 123 -11.16 -12.37 9.23
C ASN A 123 -10.44 -11.39 10.18
N SER A 124 -10.70 -10.07 10.15
CA SER A 124 -9.90 -9.12 10.95
C SER A 124 -10.68 -8.22 11.91
N TYR A 125 -11.95 -8.52 12.21
CA TYR A 125 -12.74 -7.72 13.17
C TYR A 125 -13.32 -8.54 14.34
N GLU A 126 -12.90 -9.79 14.51
CA GLU A 126 -13.11 -10.57 15.74
C GLU A 126 -11.80 -10.70 16.53
N GLN A 127 -11.29 -9.60 17.08
CA GLN A 127 -10.42 -9.60 18.27
C GLN A 127 -10.68 -8.35 19.10
#